data_AF-M2N798-F1
#
_entry.id   AF-M2N798-F1
#
_cell.length_a   1.000
_cell.length_b   1.000
_cell.length_c   1.000
_cell.angle_alpha   90.00
_cell.angle_beta   90.00
_cell.angle_gamma   90.00
#
_symmetry.space_group_name_H-M   'P 1'
#
loop_
_entity.id
_entity.type
_entity.pdbx_description
1 polymer ?
#
loop_
_entity_poly.entity_id
_entity_poly.type
_entity_poly.pdbx_seq_one_letter_code
_entity_poly.pdbx_strand_id
1 'polypeptide(L)'
;MALSDPPSKDQITDRPLRRRDHQSIRDAQTNSNTKHDISKDDGIFRFFDLPREMRDQIYDESLTFKQKYQSQHGIRLRGRRVVNPALLLVSKQFHQEYVERADRKTTLVIVDRNVYHGELLEVSKLPKQLTCATKLEIHLALACNGEADHITNGCRVLKELRMHRKWIVDLVRKMRRIGAIEIKVVLDPRDQGSVCERKFIELQYLFTNVEELQRLEVFHADYGMTGADWNFQKSRELVMEWTQGACEVRRVEMPSVKGEASSMGSVSGKED
;
A
#
# COMPACT_ATOMS: atom_id res chain seq x y z
N MET A 1 -58.58 -32.00 -1.18
CA MET A 1 -58.36 -31.49 0.19
C MET A 1 -57.69 -30.12 0.06
N ALA A 2 -58.51 -29.06 0.10
CA ALA A 2 -58.43 -27.93 1.04
C ALA A 2 -57.09 -27.15 0.95
N LEU A 3 -56.96 -26.13 0.08
CA LEU A 3 -57.35 -24.71 0.27
C LEU A 3 -56.88 -24.11 1.60
N SER A 4 -55.99 -23.11 1.53
CA SER A 4 -56.02 -21.87 2.33
C SER A 4 -54.91 -20.90 1.88
N ASP A 5 -55.32 -19.85 1.17
CA ASP A 5 -54.58 -18.61 0.95
C ASP A 5 -54.46 -17.78 2.25
N PRO A 6 -53.47 -16.87 2.35
CA PRO A 6 -53.57 -15.68 3.18
C PRO A 6 -53.78 -14.39 2.36
N PRO A 7 -54.34 -13.34 2.99
CA PRO A 7 -55.18 -12.34 2.32
C PRO A 7 -54.44 -11.14 1.73
N SER A 8 -55.18 -10.47 0.84
CA SER A 8 -54.87 -9.23 0.12
C SER A 8 -55.38 -7.98 0.87
N LYS A 9 -54.61 -6.89 0.71
CA LYS A 9 -54.98 -5.45 0.64
C LYS A 9 -55.72 -4.78 1.80
N ASP A 10 -55.15 -3.65 2.24
CA ASP A 10 -55.78 -2.30 2.25
C ASP A 10 -54.77 -1.30 2.84
N GLN A 11 -54.30 -0.27 2.11
CA GLN A 11 -54.92 1.00 1.68
C GLN A 11 -54.65 2.18 2.66
N ILE A 12 -54.35 3.35 2.06
CA ILE A 12 -54.52 4.73 2.56
C ILE A 12 -53.41 5.23 3.53
N THR A 13 -52.57 6.22 3.18
CA THR A 13 -52.92 7.63 2.89
C THR A 13 -51.85 8.34 2.06
N ASP A 14 -52.31 8.97 0.98
CA ASP A 14 -51.67 10.12 0.33
C ASP A 14 -51.50 11.29 1.30
N ARG A 15 -50.30 11.87 1.34
CA ARG A 15 -50.09 13.25 1.82
C ARG A 15 -49.47 14.09 0.71
N PRO A 16 -50.20 15.06 0.13
CA PRO A 16 -49.62 16.00 -0.81
C PRO A 16 -48.81 17.06 -0.04
N LEU A 17 -47.49 17.08 -0.24
CA LEU A 17 -46.67 18.21 0.17
C LEU A 17 -46.92 19.38 -0.79
N ARG A 18 -47.47 20.44 -0.21
CA ARG A 18 -47.83 21.72 -0.84
C ARG A 18 -46.71 22.26 -1.73
N ARG A 19 -47.04 22.47 -3.01
CA ARG A 19 -46.45 23.53 -3.83
C ARG A 19 -46.77 24.88 -3.18
N ARG A 20 -45.75 25.71 -2.98
CA ARG A 20 -45.90 27.17 -2.90
C ARG A 20 -45.08 27.76 -4.03
N ASP A 21 -45.79 28.40 -4.94
CA ASP A 21 -45.26 29.20 -6.02
C ASP A 21 -44.64 30.51 -5.50
N HIS A 22 -43.61 30.93 -6.22
CA HIS A 22 -43.22 32.30 -6.56
C HIS A 22 -43.63 33.47 -5.64
N GLN A 23 -42.62 34.24 -5.17
CA GLN A 23 -42.52 35.66 -5.55
C GLN A 23 -41.09 36.18 -5.34
N SER A 24 -40.55 36.78 -6.41
CA SER A 24 -39.28 37.48 -6.50
C SER A 24 -39.43 38.94 -6.03
N ILE A 25 -38.52 39.43 -5.18
CA ILE A 25 -38.16 40.85 -5.00
C ILE A 25 -36.67 40.86 -4.60
N ARG A 26 -35.72 41.00 -5.54
CA ARG A 26 -35.04 42.25 -5.94
C ARG A 26 -34.50 43.11 -4.79
N ASP A 27 -33.18 43.28 -4.85
CA ASP A 27 -32.41 44.48 -4.54
C ASP A 27 -32.28 44.90 -3.07
N ALA A 28 -31.25 44.33 -2.43
CA ALA A 28 -30.46 45.04 -1.43
C ALA A 28 -28.97 44.77 -1.69
N GLN A 29 -28.41 45.51 -2.65
CA GLN A 29 -26.98 45.81 -2.67
C GLN A 29 -26.64 46.53 -1.37
N THR A 30 -26.26 45.76 -0.36
CA THR A 30 -25.52 46.28 0.79
C THR A 30 -24.06 45.97 0.55
N ASN A 31 -23.34 47.01 0.11
CA ASN A 31 -21.90 47.14 0.23
C ASN A 31 -21.53 46.85 1.69
N SER A 32 -21.21 45.59 1.99
CA SER A 32 -20.47 45.25 3.19
C SER A 32 -19.00 45.52 2.88
N ASN A 33 -18.61 46.77 3.14
CA ASN A 33 -17.25 47.12 3.47
C ASN A 33 -16.76 46.10 4.49
N THR A 34 -15.99 45.11 4.02
CA THR A 34 -15.25 44.17 4.83
C THR A 34 -14.13 44.99 5.47
N LYS A 35 -14.48 45.74 6.52
CA LYS A 35 -13.54 46.09 7.56
C LYS A 35 -13.02 44.75 8.08
N HIS A 36 -11.82 44.38 7.65
CA HIS A 36 -10.97 43.50 8.42
C HIS A 36 -10.69 44.23 9.73
N ASP A 37 -11.64 44.13 10.67
CA ASP A 37 -11.34 44.21 12.08
C ASP A 37 -10.39 43.05 12.34
N ILE A 38 -9.09 43.34 12.20
CA ILE A 38 -8.04 42.57 12.83
C ILE A 38 -8.20 42.87 14.33
N SER A 39 -9.25 42.27 14.92
CA SER A 39 -9.35 42.13 16.36
C SER A 39 -8.03 41.53 16.80
N LYS A 40 -7.38 42.15 17.79
CA LYS A 40 -6.22 41.57 18.49
C LYS A 40 -6.61 40.16 18.95
N ASP A 41 -6.26 39.17 18.14
CA ASP A 41 -6.61 37.77 18.36
C ASP A 41 -5.52 37.19 19.27
N ASP A 42 -5.94 36.46 20.31
CA ASP A 42 -5.15 36.01 21.47
C ASP A 42 -4.04 34.97 21.16
N GLY A 43 -3.32 35.12 20.05
CA GLY A 43 -2.27 34.19 19.62
C GLY A 43 -2.80 32.81 19.20
N ILE A 44 -4.11 32.63 19.07
CA ILE A 44 -4.74 31.36 18.68
C ILE A 44 -4.81 31.29 17.15
N PHE A 45 -4.18 30.26 16.59
CA PHE A 45 -4.22 30.01 15.15
C PHE A 45 -5.60 29.53 14.69
N ARG A 46 -6.27 30.31 13.83
CA ARG A 46 -7.58 29.97 13.27
C ARG A 46 -7.47 28.95 12.13
N PHE A 47 -7.30 27.68 12.48
CA PHE A 47 -7.07 26.60 11.51
C PHE A 47 -8.17 26.48 10.43
N PHE A 48 -9.44 26.69 10.78
CA PHE A 48 -10.56 26.55 9.82
C PHE A 48 -10.78 27.75 8.91
N ASP A 49 -10.12 28.88 9.19
CA ASP A 49 -10.13 30.05 8.31
C ASP A 49 -9.19 29.88 7.11
N LEU A 50 -8.30 28.88 7.15
CA LEU A 50 -7.47 28.48 6.02
C LEU A 50 -8.32 27.92 4.87
N PRO A 51 -7.93 28.12 3.59
CA PRO A 51 -8.51 27.39 2.47
C PRO A 51 -8.42 25.86 2.62
N ARG A 52 -9.37 25.12 2.02
CA ARG A 52 -9.44 23.65 2.11
C ARG A 52 -8.14 22.97 1.67
N GLU A 53 -7.49 23.51 0.66
CA GLU A 53 -6.24 23.01 0.08
C GLU A 53 -5.07 23.10 1.06
N MET A 54 -4.96 24.20 1.81
CA MET A 54 -3.94 24.37 2.84
C MET A 54 -4.20 23.43 4.02
N ARG A 55 -5.47 23.25 4.42
CA ARG A 55 -5.82 22.26 5.44
C ARG A 55 -5.48 20.84 5.00
N ASP A 56 -5.73 20.50 3.74
CA ASP A 56 -5.36 19.20 3.16
C ASP A 56 -3.85 18.92 3.21
N GLN A 57 -3.01 19.94 2.99
CA GLN A 57 -1.56 19.81 3.17
C GLN A 57 -1.20 19.55 4.64
N ILE A 58 -1.83 20.26 5.58
CA ILE A 58 -1.61 20.03 7.01
C ILE A 58 -2.07 18.62 7.41
N TYR A 59 -3.22 18.17 6.92
CA TYR A 59 -3.70 16.80 7.15
C TYR A 59 -2.70 15.77 6.62
N ASP A 60 -2.13 15.99 5.43
CA ASP A 60 -1.14 15.07 4.84
C ASP A 60 0.08 14.87 5.71
N GLU A 61 0.61 15.96 6.28
CA GLU A 61 1.75 15.95 7.19
C GLU A 61 1.38 15.41 8.58
N SER A 62 0.09 15.51 8.94
CA SER A 62 -0.44 15.00 10.20
C SER A 62 -0.75 13.49 10.18
N LEU A 63 -0.71 12.84 9.01
CA LEU A 63 -0.91 11.39 8.92
C LEU A 63 0.30 10.66 9.52
N THR A 64 0.02 9.58 10.24
CA THR A 64 1.09 8.73 10.78
C THR A 64 1.83 8.08 9.63
N PHE A 65 3.08 8.48 9.42
CA PHE A 65 3.89 8.03 8.29
C PHE A 65 3.99 6.51 8.22
N LYS A 66 4.21 5.84 9.36
CA LYS A 66 4.31 4.39 9.46
C LYS A 66 3.85 3.88 10.82
N GLN A 67 2.94 2.91 10.81
CA GLN A 67 2.46 2.23 12.01
C GLN A 67 2.61 0.71 11.85
N LYS A 68 3.01 0.02 12.93
CA LYS A 68 3.08 -1.44 12.98
C LYS A 68 1.81 -1.98 13.65
N TYR A 69 1.31 -3.10 13.16
CA TYR A 69 0.16 -3.79 13.74
C TYR A 69 0.52 -5.23 14.11
N GLN A 70 -0.40 -5.89 14.82
CA GLN A 70 -0.26 -7.30 15.16
C GLN A 70 -0.12 -8.14 13.88
N SER A 71 0.79 -9.11 13.92
CA SER A 71 1.02 -10.01 12.79
C SER A 71 -0.14 -11.01 12.66
N GLN A 72 -0.44 -11.43 11.44
CA GLN A 72 -1.40 -12.49 11.15
C GLN A 72 -0.68 -13.63 10.43
N HIS A 73 -0.79 -14.86 10.93
CA HIS A 73 -0.19 -16.04 10.32
C HIS A 73 1.31 -15.89 9.99
N GLY A 74 2.07 -15.17 10.82
CA GLY A 74 3.51 -14.92 10.58
C GLY A 74 3.83 -13.74 9.66
N ILE A 75 2.84 -13.19 8.95
CA ILE A 75 3.00 -11.98 8.12
C ILE A 75 2.95 -10.72 9.00
N ARG A 76 3.88 -9.79 8.79
CA ARG A 76 3.85 -8.48 9.45
C ARG A 76 2.94 -7.51 8.71
N LEU A 77 2.01 -6.91 9.44
CA LEU A 77 1.13 -5.85 8.95
C LEU A 77 1.65 -4.47 9.36
N ARG A 78 1.64 -3.54 8.42
CA ARG A 78 2.02 -2.15 8.61
C ARG A 78 1.06 -1.23 7.85
N GLY A 79 0.85 -0.04 8.36
CA GLY A 79 0.13 1.03 7.68
C GLY A 79 1.09 2.17 7.34
N ARG A 80 0.91 2.80 6.18
CA ARG A 80 1.51 4.11 5.88
C ARG A 80 0.43 5.14 5.68
N ARG A 81 0.73 6.37 6.12
CA ARG A 81 -0.18 7.52 6.07
C ARG A 81 -1.56 7.22 6.67
N VAL A 82 -1.55 6.60 7.85
CA VAL A 82 -2.77 6.23 8.59
C VAL A 82 -3.21 7.34 9.53
N VAL A 83 -4.50 7.41 9.83
CA VAL A 83 -5.06 8.38 10.78
C VAL A 83 -4.42 8.25 12.16
N ASN A 84 -4.02 9.37 12.75
CA ASN A 84 -3.70 9.45 14.17
C ASN A 84 -5.00 9.55 14.98
N PRO A 85 -5.35 8.57 15.84
CA PRO A 85 -6.61 8.59 16.58
C PRO A 85 -6.78 9.81 17.49
N ALA A 86 -5.69 10.40 18.01
CA ALA A 86 -5.77 11.57 18.87
C ALA A 86 -6.29 12.81 18.11
N LEU A 87 -5.93 12.95 16.83
CA LEU A 87 -6.36 14.09 16.01
C LEU A 87 -7.82 13.99 15.58
N LEU A 88 -8.43 12.81 15.65
CA LEU A 88 -9.85 12.60 15.37
C LEU A 88 -10.77 13.24 16.42
N LEU A 89 -10.21 13.71 17.55
CA LEU A 89 -10.94 14.30 18.66
C LEU A 89 -10.94 15.83 18.66
N VAL A 90 -10.25 16.48 17.72
CA VAL A 90 -10.09 17.95 17.68
C VAL A 90 -11.44 18.64 17.44
N SER A 91 -12.15 18.26 16.38
CA SER A 91 -13.49 18.75 16.07
C SER A 91 -14.19 17.81 15.09
N LYS A 92 -15.52 17.93 14.95
CA LYS A 92 -16.29 17.15 13.96
C LYS A 92 -15.83 17.42 12.53
N GLN A 93 -15.55 18.69 12.20
CA GLN A 93 -15.06 19.06 10.87
C GLN A 93 -13.66 18.51 10.63
N PHE A 94 -12.73 18.65 11.59
CA PHE A 94 -11.39 18.07 11.49
C PHE A 94 -11.47 16.57 11.24
N HIS A 95 -12.31 15.86 12.01
CA HIS A 95 -12.49 14.42 11.88
C HIS A 95 -12.89 14.02 10.46
N GLN A 96 -13.95 14.63 9.93
CA GLN A 96 -14.47 14.31 8.60
C GLN A 96 -13.43 14.58 7.51
N GLU A 97 -12.85 15.78 7.53
CA GLU A 97 -11.86 16.22 6.56
C GLU A 97 -10.57 15.39 6.60
N TYR A 98 -10.10 15.04 7.79
CA TYR A 98 -8.88 14.26 8.00
C TYR A 98 -9.06 12.78 7.63
N VAL A 99 -10.19 12.17 7.95
CA VAL A 99 -10.51 10.79 7.53
C VAL A 99 -10.66 10.73 6.02
N GLU A 100 -11.39 11.68 5.41
CA GLU A 100 -11.51 11.77 3.96
C GLU A 100 -10.14 11.86 3.28
N ARG A 101 -9.22 12.64 3.86
CA ARG A 101 -7.86 12.76 3.35
C ARG A 101 -7.07 11.47 3.50
N ALA A 102 -7.15 10.82 4.67
CA ALA A 102 -6.48 9.56 4.95
C ALA A 102 -6.94 8.43 4.03
N ASP A 103 -8.24 8.33 3.76
CA ASP A 103 -8.85 7.31 2.91
C ASP A 103 -8.24 7.29 1.48
N ARG A 104 -7.81 8.45 0.97
CA ARG A 104 -7.19 8.57 -0.36
C ARG A 104 -5.70 8.20 -0.38
N LYS A 105 -5.05 8.11 0.78
CA LYS A 105 -3.59 8.00 0.90
C LYS A 105 -3.11 6.79 1.69
N THR A 106 -3.99 6.19 2.48
CA THR A 106 -3.65 5.05 3.34
C THR A 106 -3.17 3.89 2.50
N THR A 107 -2.00 3.38 2.86
CA THR A 107 -1.39 2.21 2.23
C THR A 107 -1.28 1.08 3.24
N LEU A 108 -1.82 -0.09 2.90
CA LEU A 108 -1.58 -1.32 3.63
C LEU A 108 -0.25 -1.90 3.15
N VAL A 109 0.69 -2.13 4.06
CA VAL A 109 1.98 -2.75 3.76
C VAL A 109 2.06 -4.11 4.43
N ILE A 110 2.26 -5.14 3.63
CA ILE A 110 2.31 -6.54 4.03
C ILE A 110 3.72 -7.05 3.82
N VAL A 111 4.35 -7.54 4.89
CA VAL A 111 5.72 -8.05 4.83
C VAL A 111 5.76 -9.52 5.19
N ASP A 112 6.00 -10.33 4.17
CA ASP A 112 6.20 -11.75 4.25
C ASP A 112 7.47 -12.13 5.04
N ARG A 113 7.46 -13.34 5.60
CA ARG A 113 8.57 -13.95 6.31
C ARG A 113 8.65 -15.42 5.99
N ASN A 114 9.83 -15.97 6.25
CA ASN A 114 10.13 -17.40 6.23
C ASN A 114 9.22 -18.34 7.06
N VAL A 115 8.25 -17.82 7.83
CA VAL A 115 7.30 -18.58 8.65
C VAL A 115 5.88 -18.61 8.08
N TYR A 116 5.62 -17.91 6.98
CA TYR A 116 4.30 -17.87 6.36
C TYR A 116 4.16 -19.01 5.34
N HIS A 117 2.99 -19.66 5.31
CA HIS A 117 2.76 -20.87 4.52
C HIS A 117 1.54 -20.75 3.59
N GLY A 118 1.07 -19.52 3.33
CA GLY A 118 0.00 -19.27 2.37
C GLY A 118 -1.40 -19.23 2.98
N GLU A 119 -1.50 -19.09 4.30
CA GLU A 119 -2.77 -18.91 5.00
C GLU A 119 -3.47 -17.64 4.54
N LEU A 120 -4.78 -17.71 4.29
CA LEU A 120 -5.54 -16.56 3.80
C LEU A 120 -5.63 -15.49 4.89
N LEU A 121 -5.36 -14.23 4.52
CA LEU A 121 -5.53 -13.10 5.42
C LEU A 121 -7.01 -12.83 5.69
N GLU A 122 -7.34 -12.65 6.97
CA GLU A 122 -8.68 -12.32 7.41
C GLU A 122 -8.86 -10.79 7.47
N VAL A 123 -9.56 -10.24 6.47
CA VAL A 123 -9.83 -8.79 6.39
C VAL A 123 -10.61 -8.28 7.61
N SER A 124 -11.46 -9.11 8.22
CA SER A 124 -12.18 -8.80 9.46
C SER A 124 -11.26 -8.60 10.68
N LYS A 125 -10.06 -9.19 10.66
CA LYS A 125 -9.03 -9.04 11.70
C LYS A 125 -8.08 -7.89 11.41
N LEU A 126 -8.23 -7.18 10.27
CA LEU A 126 -7.44 -5.99 10.01
C LEU A 126 -7.86 -4.85 10.94
N PRO A 127 -6.92 -4.04 11.43
CA PRO A 127 -7.23 -2.80 12.12
C PRO A 127 -8.15 -1.92 11.28
N LYS A 128 -9.15 -1.29 11.91
CA LYS A 128 -10.17 -0.46 11.22
C LYS A 128 -9.55 0.66 10.36
N GLN A 129 -8.39 1.17 10.75
CA GLN A 129 -7.67 2.20 9.99
C GLN A 129 -7.08 1.70 8.67
N LEU A 130 -6.96 0.37 8.49
CA LEU A 130 -6.39 -0.24 7.29
C LEU A 130 -7.47 -0.76 6.33
N THR A 131 -8.72 -0.90 6.79
CA THR A 131 -9.81 -1.39 5.93
C THR A 131 -10.20 -0.38 4.84
N CYS A 132 -9.83 0.90 5.02
CA CYS A 132 -10.00 1.94 4.01
C CYS A 132 -8.81 2.11 3.07
N ALA A 133 -7.76 1.29 3.20
CA ALA A 133 -6.59 1.38 2.33
C ALA A 133 -7.00 1.28 0.86
N THR A 134 -6.46 2.19 0.05
CA THR A 134 -6.66 2.23 -1.41
C THR A 134 -5.42 1.74 -2.16
N LYS A 135 -4.29 1.62 -1.45
CA LYS A 135 -3.02 1.12 -1.96
C LYS A 135 -2.55 -0.08 -1.14
N LEU A 136 -1.97 -1.06 -1.82
CA LEU A 136 -1.38 -2.25 -1.22
C LEU A 136 0.08 -2.37 -1.63
N GLU A 137 0.98 -2.49 -0.66
CA GLU A 137 2.40 -2.74 -0.89
C GLU A 137 2.76 -4.09 -0.26
N ILE A 138 3.26 -5.02 -1.07
CA ILE A 138 3.55 -6.39 -0.64
C ILE A 138 5.03 -6.66 -0.79
N HIS A 139 5.66 -7.08 0.29
CA HIS A 139 7.07 -7.45 0.35
C HIS A 139 7.13 -8.97 0.49
N LEU A 140 7.58 -9.66 -0.56
CA LEU A 140 7.64 -11.12 -0.65
C LEU A 140 9.08 -11.62 -0.52
N ALA A 141 9.27 -12.70 0.22
CA ALA A 141 10.56 -13.36 0.40
C ALA A 141 10.50 -14.73 -0.26
N LEU A 142 11.17 -14.90 -1.40
CA LEU A 142 11.20 -16.16 -2.15
C LEU A 142 12.55 -16.84 -1.99
N ALA A 143 12.58 -18.04 -1.42
CA ALA A 143 13.83 -18.75 -1.14
C ALA A 143 13.88 -20.10 -1.87
N CYS A 144 15.04 -20.39 -2.47
CA CYS A 144 15.35 -21.70 -3.01
C CYS A 144 16.59 -22.27 -2.29
N ASN A 145 16.50 -23.46 -1.72
CA ASN A 145 17.62 -24.12 -1.03
C ASN A 145 18.64 -24.74 -2.03
N GLY A 146 18.75 -24.19 -3.24
CA GLY A 146 19.70 -24.63 -4.25
C GLY A 146 19.43 -26.04 -4.79
N GLU A 147 20.51 -26.80 -5.02
CA GLU A 147 20.52 -28.04 -5.79
C GLU A 147 19.54 -29.11 -5.26
N ALA A 148 19.37 -29.21 -3.93
CA ALA A 148 18.44 -30.15 -3.32
C ALA A 148 16.98 -29.91 -3.75
N ASP A 149 16.54 -28.65 -3.80
CA ASP A 149 15.18 -28.28 -4.22
C ASP A 149 14.99 -28.54 -5.72
N HIS A 150 15.98 -28.21 -6.54
CA HIS A 150 15.92 -28.36 -7.99
C HIS A 150 15.91 -29.83 -8.44
N ILE A 151 16.65 -30.72 -7.77
CA ILE A 151 16.74 -32.15 -8.12
C ILE A 151 15.49 -32.92 -7.67
N THR A 152 15.03 -32.68 -6.43
CA THR A 152 14.02 -33.56 -5.82
C THR A 152 12.59 -33.07 -5.99
N ASN A 153 12.38 -31.77 -6.09
CA ASN A 153 11.08 -31.16 -5.83
C ASN A 153 10.69 -30.04 -6.81
N GLY A 154 11.55 -29.76 -7.78
CA GLY A 154 11.47 -28.58 -8.63
C GLY A 154 11.79 -27.29 -7.86
N CYS A 155 12.14 -26.23 -8.60
CA CYS A 155 12.48 -24.92 -8.04
C CYS A 155 11.39 -24.42 -7.05
N ARG A 156 11.76 -24.24 -5.78
CA ARG A 156 10.82 -23.84 -4.70
C ARG A 156 10.14 -22.50 -4.95
N VAL A 157 10.83 -21.58 -5.64
CA VAL A 157 10.29 -20.30 -6.12
C VAL A 157 8.96 -20.49 -6.84
N LEU A 158 8.81 -21.55 -7.67
CA LEU A 158 7.57 -21.82 -8.39
C LEU A 158 6.40 -22.11 -7.44
N LYS A 159 6.64 -22.86 -6.36
CA LYS A 159 5.62 -23.21 -5.36
C LYS A 159 5.21 -21.97 -4.57
N GLU A 160 6.20 -21.17 -4.15
CA GLU A 160 5.96 -19.93 -3.41
C GLU A 160 5.23 -18.90 -4.27
N LEU A 161 5.60 -18.69 -5.53
CA LEU A 161 4.88 -17.78 -6.44
C LEU A 161 3.39 -18.14 -6.59
N ARG A 162 3.07 -19.43 -6.76
CA ARG A 162 1.68 -19.90 -6.87
C ARG A 162 0.91 -19.71 -5.57
N MET A 163 1.55 -20.01 -4.44
CA MET A 163 1.00 -19.78 -3.12
C MET A 163 0.72 -18.29 -2.90
N HIS A 164 1.68 -17.41 -3.21
CA HIS A 164 1.53 -15.97 -3.06
C HIS A 164 0.42 -15.41 -3.94
N ARG A 165 0.35 -15.83 -5.21
CA ARG A 165 -0.75 -15.46 -6.10
C ARG A 165 -2.12 -15.75 -5.47
N LYS A 166 -2.30 -16.93 -4.88
CA LYS A 166 -3.60 -17.37 -4.35
C LYS A 166 -4.13 -16.40 -3.28
N TRP A 167 -3.32 -16.07 -2.28
CA TRP A 167 -3.78 -15.20 -1.20
C TRP A 167 -3.81 -13.72 -1.60
N ILE A 168 -2.92 -13.27 -2.50
CA ILE A 168 -2.94 -11.89 -3.00
C ILE A 168 -4.25 -11.63 -3.74
N VAL A 169 -4.63 -12.50 -4.67
CA VAL A 169 -5.90 -12.38 -5.41
C VAL A 169 -7.10 -12.44 -4.46
N ASP A 170 -7.06 -13.30 -3.45
CA ASP A 170 -8.12 -13.37 -2.44
C ASP A 170 -8.22 -12.07 -1.60
N LEU A 171 -7.08 -11.53 -1.17
CA LEU A 171 -7.01 -10.29 -0.42
C LEU A 171 -7.57 -9.11 -1.21
N VAL A 172 -7.15 -8.96 -2.47
CA VAL A 172 -7.61 -7.89 -3.37
C VAL A 172 -9.13 -7.99 -3.57
N ARG A 173 -9.66 -9.20 -3.81
CA ARG A 173 -11.11 -9.43 -3.93
C ARG A 173 -11.88 -9.01 -2.67
N LYS A 174 -11.33 -9.29 -1.49
CA LYS A 174 -11.95 -8.91 -0.21
C LYS A 174 -11.81 -7.40 0.08
N MET A 175 -10.74 -6.76 -0.38
CA MET A 175 -10.47 -5.33 -0.22
C MET A 175 -10.83 -4.53 -1.48
N ARG A 176 -12.12 -4.41 -1.75
CA ARG A 176 -12.68 -3.79 -2.98
C ARG A 176 -12.25 -2.34 -3.27
N ARG A 177 -11.62 -1.65 -2.32
CA ARG A 177 -11.14 -0.27 -2.46
C ARG A 177 -9.70 -0.16 -2.97
N ILE A 178 -8.97 -1.28 -3.03
CA ILE A 178 -7.62 -1.30 -3.56
C ILE A 178 -7.67 -0.99 -5.04
N GLY A 179 -7.03 0.11 -5.45
CA GLY A 179 -6.89 0.50 -6.85
C GLY A 179 -5.44 0.48 -7.33
N ALA A 180 -4.49 0.22 -6.44
CA ALA A 180 -3.07 0.16 -6.76
C ALA A 180 -2.34 -0.85 -5.89
N ILE A 181 -1.58 -1.75 -6.53
CA ILE A 181 -0.74 -2.75 -5.89
C ILE A 181 0.70 -2.56 -6.33
N GLU A 182 1.61 -2.55 -5.37
CA GLU A 182 3.05 -2.63 -5.58
C GLU A 182 3.58 -3.91 -4.94
N ILE A 183 4.28 -4.74 -5.71
CA ILE A 183 4.88 -5.98 -5.21
C ILE A 183 6.40 -5.84 -5.28
N LYS A 184 7.07 -6.08 -4.16
CA LYS A 184 8.53 -6.13 -4.06
C LYS A 184 8.93 -7.54 -3.66
N VAL A 185 9.59 -8.23 -4.58
CA VAL A 185 10.04 -9.60 -4.41
C VAL A 185 11.52 -9.60 -4.10
N VAL A 186 11.90 -10.38 -3.11
CA VAL A 186 13.30 -10.63 -2.81
C VAL A 186 13.53 -12.09 -3.12
N LEU A 187 14.33 -12.31 -4.15
CA LEU A 187 14.74 -13.62 -4.57
C LEU A 187 16.04 -13.97 -3.85
N ASP A 188 16.03 -15.07 -3.12
CA ASP A 188 17.21 -15.74 -2.60
C ASP A 188 17.49 -16.97 -3.46
N PRO A 189 18.35 -16.83 -4.49
CA PRO A 189 18.59 -17.94 -5.40
C PRO A 189 19.78 -18.83 -5.01
N ARG A 190 20.51 -18.50 -3.92
CA ARG A 190 21.77 -19.15 -3.51
C ARG A 190 22.66 -19.48 -4.72
N ASP A 191 23.05 -20.74 -4.88
CA ASP A 191 23.97 -21.20 -5.93
C ASP A 191 23.33 -21.31 -7.33
N GLN A 192 22.01 -21.09 -7.46
CA GLN A 192 21.23 -21.30 -8.69
C GLN A 192 20.44 -20.05 -9.13
N GLY A 193 21.09 -18.88 -9.01
CA GLY A 193 20.68 -17.55 -9.53
C GLY A 193 19.80 -17.60 -10.77
N SER A 194 20.44 -17.93 -11.87
CA SER A 194 19.88 -17.88 -13.22
C SER A 194 18.70 -18.82 -13.43
N VAL A 195 18.65 -19.96 -12.74
CA VAL A 195 17.54 -20.92 -12.84
C VAL A 195 16.30 -20.36 -12.14
N CYS A 196 16.48 -19.83 -10.92
CA CYS A 196 15.39 -19.22 -10.15
C CYS A 196 14.81 -18.00 -10.87
N GLU A 197 15.66 -17.12 -11.40
CA GLU A 197 15.24 -15.96 -12.20
C GLU A 197 14.45 -16.38 -13.44
N ARG A 198 14.94 -17.36 -14.20
CA ARG A 198 14.25 -17.87 -15.40
C ARG A 198 12.87 -18.41 -15.05
N LYS A 199 12.78 -19.15 -13.95
CA LYS A 199 11.52 -19.68 -13.43
C LYS A 199 10.57 -18.59 -12.94
N PHE A 200 11.10 -17.51 -12.37
CA PHE A 200 10.32 -16.33 -12.03
C PHE A 200 9.73 -15.68 -13.30
N ILE A 201 10.56 -15.43 -14.32
CA ILE A 201 10.14 -14.83 -15.59
C ILE A 201 9.09 -15.69 -16.30
N GLU A 202 9.26 -17.02 -16.32
CA GLU A 202 8.29 -17.97 -16.88
C GLU A 202 6.90 -17.84 -16.23
N LEU A 203 6.87 -17.53 -14.92
CA LEU A 203 5.65 -17.40 -14.12
C LEU A 203 5.28 -15.95 -13.77
N GLN A 204 5.87 -14.95 -14.43
CA GLN A 204 5.60 -13.54 -14.13
C GLN A 204 4.10 -13.18 -14.21
N TYR A 205 3.37 -13.84 -15.13
CA TYR A 205 1.92 -13.69 -15.34
C TYR A 205 1.09 -14.04 -14.10
N LEU A 206 1.69 -14.72 -13.12
CA LEU A 206 1.05 -14.96 -11.82
C LEU A 206 0.78 -13.65 -11.06
N PHE A 207 1.64 -12.65 -11.24
CA PHE A 207 1.48 -11.33 -10.64
C PHE A 207 1.01 -10.30 -11.67
N THR A 208 1.56 -10.29 -12.89
CA THR A 208 1.28 -9.24 -13.88
C THR A 208 -0.16 -9.28 -14.43
N ASN A 209 -0.88 -10.38 -14.26
CA ASN A 209 -2.31 -10.46 -14.65
C ASN A 209 -3.28 -9.93 -13.57
N VAL A 210 -2.77 -9.30 -12.50
CA VAL A 210 -3.62 -8.63 -11.51
C VAL A 210 -3.87 -7.20 -11.99
N GLU A 211 -5.14 -6.85 -12.23
CA GLU A 211 -5.55 -5.58 -12.86
C GLU A 211 -5.04 -4.35 -12.10
N GLU A 212 -5.06 -4.42 -10.77
CA GLU A 212 -4.63 -3.33 -9.90
C GLU A 212 -3.10 -3.23 -9.75
N LEU A 213 -2.32 -4.14 -10.35
CA LEU A 213 -0.87 -4.11 -10.28
C LEU A 213 -0.31 -2.90 -11.01
N GLN A 214 0.42 -2.06 -10.26
CA GLN A 214 1.07 -0.86 -10.77
C GLN A 214 2.57 -1.07 -10.99
N ARG A 215 3.19 -1.85 -10.09
CA ARG A 215 4.64 -2.06 -10.09
C ARG A 215 4.98 -3.42 -9.49
N LEU A 216 5.92 -4.11 -10.11
CA LEU A 216 6.56 -5.31 -9.60
C LEU A 216 8.08 -5.11 -9.69
N GLU A 217 8.76 -5.23 -8.57
CA GLU A 217 10.21 -5.12 -8.48
C GLU A 217 10.78 -6.41 -7.92
N VAL A 218 11.88 -6.89 -8.49
CA VAL A 218 12.58 -8.08 -8.01
C VAL A 218 14.01 -7.71 -7.66
N PHE A 219 14.39 -8.07 -6.45
CA PHE A 219 15.72 -7.82 -5.89
C PHE A 219 16.38 -9.15 -5.57
N HIS A 220 17.72 -9.19 -5.57
CA HIS A 220 18.45 -10.28 -4.94
C HIS A 220 18.56 -10.09 -3.42
N ALA A 221 18.56 -11.21 -2.70
CA ALA A 221 18.99 -11.23 -1.31
C ALA A 221 20.48 -10.89 -1.23
N ASP A 222 20.82 -9.90 -0.41
CA ASP A 222 22.20 -9.49 -0.14
C ASP A 222 22.71 -10.22 1.11
N TYR A 223 23.56 -11.22 0.88
CA TYR A 223 24.25 -11.98 1.91
C TYR A 223 25.50 -11.25 2.38
N GLY A 224 25.31 -10.11 3.05
CA GLY A 224 26.38 -9.52 3.85
C GLY A 224 26.71 -10.41 5.07
N MET A 225 27.88 -10.20 5.68
CA MET A 225 28.38 -10.93 6.87
C MET A 225 27.48 -10.86 8.13
N THR A 226 26.32 -10.20 8.07
CA THR A 226 25.47 -9.86 9.24
C THR A 226 24.21 -10.72 9.37
N GLY A 227 23.96 -11.69 8.49
CA GLY A 227 22.84 -12.66 8.61
C GLY A 227 21.44 -12.04 8.62
N ALA A 228 21.28 -10.85 8.03
CA ALA A 228 20.03 -10.10 7.97
C ALA A 228 19.42 -10.12 6.56
N ASP A 229 19.35 -11.31 5.99
CA ASP A 229 19.18 -11.57 4.54
C ASP A 229 17.80 -11.10 4.01
N TRP A 230 16.80 -11.02 4.89
CA TRP A 230 15.42 -10.66 4.57
C TRP A 230 15.00 -9.25 5.00
N ASN A 231 15.97 -8.36 5.25
CA ASN A 231 15.66 -6.98 5.60
C ASN A 231 15.32 -6.09 4.38
N PHE A 232 14.02 -5.96 4.10
CA PHE A 232 13.46 -5.04 3.08
C PHE A 232 13.74 -3.54 3.32
N GLN A 233 14.45 -3.16 4.39
CA GLN A 233 14.85 -1.76 4.63
C GLN A 233 16.26 -1.44 4.12
N LYS A 234 17.08 -2.44 3.79
CA LYS A 234 18.40 -2.21 3.19
C LYS A 234 18.25 -1.89 1.70
N SER A 235 19.15 -1.06 1.18
CA SER A 235 19.31 -0.90 -0.27
C SER A 235 19.62 -2.27 -0.88
N ARG A 236 18.99 -2.59 -2.01
CA ARG A 236 19.16 -3.86 -2.72
C ARG A 236 19.29 -3.58 -4.19
N GLU A 237 20.03 -4.44 -4.85
CA GLU A 237 20.17 -4.41 -6.29
C GLU A 237 18.83 -4.81 -6.93
N LEU A 238 18.27 -3.90 -7.73
CA LEU A 238 17.10 -4.17 -8.55
C LEU A 238 17.54 -4.99 -9.76
N VAL A 239 17.00 -6.19 -9.90
CA VAL A 239 17.41 -7.15 -10.93
C VAL A 239 16.39 -7.18 -12.05
N MET A 240 15.11 -7.14 -11.70
CA MET A 240 14.03 -7.14 -12.66
C MET A 240 12.93 -6.17 -12.23
N GLU A 241 12.25 -5.60 -13.22
CA GLU A 241 11.12 -4.73 -12.98
C GLU A 241 10.01 -4.93 -14.01
N TRP A 242 8.79 -4.63 -13.57
CA TRP A 242 7.61 -4.47 -14.40
C TRP A 242 6.79 -3.30 -13.88
N THR A 243 6.25 -2.51 -14.79
CA THR A 243 5.39 -1.35 -14.50
C THR A 243 4.10 -1.46 -15.30
N GLN A 244 3.03 -0.82 -14.82
CA GLN A 244 1.77 -0.78 -15.55
C GLN A 244 1.97 -0.30 -17.00
N GLY A 245 1.40 -1.03 -17.96
CA GLY A 245 1.57 -0.78 -19.39
C GLY A 245 2.77 -1.50 -20.03
N ALA A 246 3.67 -2.10 -19.24
CA ALA A 246 4.67 -3.02 -19.76
C ALA A 246 4.03 -4.37 -20.11
N CYS A 247 4.45 -4.97 -21.23
CA CYS A 247 3.99 -6.31 -21.61
C CYS A 247 4.69 -7.43 -20.83
N GLU A 248 5.92 -7.20 -20.36
CA GLU A 248 6.77 -8.20 -19.73
C GLU A 248 7.72 -7.59 -18.70
N VAL A 249 8.14 -8.41 -17.74
CA VAL A 249 9.18 -8.15 -16.76
C VAL A 249 10.51 -8.07 -17.50
N ARG A 250 11.23 -6.98 -17.29
CA ARG A 250 12.53 -6.71 -17.91
C ARG A 250 13.63 -6.87 -16.89
N ARG A 251 14.78 -7.41 -17.33
CA ARG A 251 16.00 -7.38 -16.53
C ARG A 251 16.59 -5.98 -16.59
N VAL A 252 16.97 -5.44 -15.44
CA VAL A 252 17.63 -4.13 -15.36
C VAL A 252 19.12 -4.34 -15.63
N GLU A 253 19.66 -3.66 -16.63
CA GLU A 253 21.10 -3.68 -16.89
C GLU A 253 21.83 -2.94 -15.78
N MET A 254 22.79 -3.63 -15.15
CA MET A 254 23.62 -2.98 -14.15
C MET A 254 24.51 -1.93 -14.82
N PRO A 255 24.61 -0.70 -14.27
CA PRO A 255 25.66 0.21 -14.67
C PRO A 255 26.99 -0.48 -14.36
N SER A 256 27.74 -0.82 -15.42
CA SER A 256 29.06 -1.42 -15.30
C SER A 256 29.90 -0.52 -14.40
N VAL A 257 30.23 -1.01 -13.20
CA VAL A 257 31.14 -0.33 -12.28
C VAL A 257 32.50 -0.31 -13.00
N LYS A 258 32.79 0.79 -13.70
CA LYS A 258 34.11 1.05 -14.27
C LYS A 258 35.08 1.05 -13.10
N GLY A 259 35.92 0.02 -13.04
CA GLY A 259 36.86 -0.21 -11.95
C GLY A 259 37.80 0.98 -11.75
N GLU A 260 37.74 1.58 -10.57
CA GLU A 260 38.88 2.29 -10.00
C GLU A 260 39.89 1.24 -9.53
N ALA A 261 40.73 0.79 -10.47
CA ALA A 261 41.98 0.13 -10.13
C ALA A 261 42.92 1.17 -9.52
N SER A 262 42.78 1.45 -8.22
CA SER A 262 43.80 2.18 -7.46
C SER A 262 44.98 1.25 -7.25
N SER A 263 46.01 1.44 -8.07
CA SER A 263 47.34 0.87 -7.87
C SER A 263 47.92 1.37 -6.54
N MET A 264 47.94 0.54 -5.50
CA MET A 264 48.81 0.81 -4.36
C MET A 264 50.25 0.57 -4.77
N GLY A 265 50.97 1.68 -4.96
CA GLY A 265 52.42 1.69 -5.07
C GLY A 265 53.05 1.15 -3.78
N SER A 266 53.87 0.11 -3.93
CA SER A 266 54.70 -0.44 -2.87
C SER A 266 55.85 0.53 -2.60
N VAL A 267 55.82 1.26 -1.48
CA VAL A 267 57.00 1.95 -0.96
C VAL A 267 57.63 1.02 0.08
N SER A 268 58.73 0.40 -0.29
CA SER A 268 59.63 -0.28 0.64
C SER A 268 60.57 0.76 1.24
N GLY A 269 60.31 1.14 2.49
CA GLY A 269 61.24 1.89 3.33
C GLY A 269 62.22 0.93 4.02
N LYS A 270 63.51 1.17 3.80
CA LYS A 270 64.62 0.74 4.66
C LYS A 270 64.63 1.58 5.95
N GLU A 271 65.21 1.00 7.01
CA GLU A 271 65.79 1.58 8.25
C GLU A 271 65.44 0.60 9.40
N ASP A 272 66.32 0.07 10.25
CA ASP A 272 67.78 0.01 10.40
C ASP A 272 68.09 -1.32 11.12
#